data_AF-A0A970YKD2-F1
#
_entry.id   AF-A0A970YKD2-F1
#
_cell.length_a   1.000
_cell.length_b   1.000
_cell.length_c   1.000
_cell.angle_alpha   90.00
_cell.angle_beta   90.00
_cell.angle_gamma   90.00
#
_symmetry.space_group_name_H-M   'P 1'
#
loop_
_entity.id
_entity.type
_entity.pdbx_description
1 polymer ?
#
loop_
_entity_poly.entity_id
_entity_poly.type
_entity_poly.pdbx_seq_one_letter_code
_entity_poly.pdbx_strand_id
1 'polypeptide(L)'
;MPIPVPITELKQRTGQVLDRAVLRGEDIVIERYGREYAVVLSRERYQELLDASQARVRERFLAAQQAVHQATENMDAEEIARLVEEKVQESRRERAGLGQAPGEV
;
A
#
# COMPACT_ATOMS: atom_id res chain seq x y z
N MET A 1 15.24 5.15 13.97
CA MET A 1 14.71 3.85 14.46
C MET A 1 13.54 4.17 15.38
N PRO A 2 12.38 3.50 15.25
CA PRO A 2 11.22 3.84 16.06
C PRO A 2 11.48 3.56 17.54
N ILE A 3 10.92 4.38 18.43
CA ILE A 3 11.12 4.25 19.86
C ILE A 3 9.90 3.56 20.48
N PRO A 4 10.07 2.38 21.11
CA PRO A 4 8.97 1.67 21.74
C PRO A 4 8.53 2.40 23.02
N VAL A 5 7.22 2.51 23.20
CA VAL A 5 6.59 3.08 24.39
C VAL A 5 5.44 2.14 24.81
N PRO A 6 5.49 1.57 26.03
CA PRO A 6 4.38 0.76 26.53
C PRO A 6 3.07 1.56 26.59
N ILE A 7 1.95 0.91 26.30
CA ILE A 7 0.62 1.55 26.36
C ILE A 7 0.30 2.14 27.76
N THR A 8 0.90 1.59 28.81
CA THR A 8 0.79 2.12 30.19
C THR A 8 1.50 3.45 30.35
N GLU A 9 2.69 3.60 29.75
CA GLU A 9 3.44 4.86 29.75
C GLU A 9 2.71 5.93 28.93
N LEU A 10 2.18 5.56 27.76
CA LEU A 10 1.34 6.46 26.98
C LEU A 10 0.16 7.00 27.81
N LYS A 11 -0.55 6.13 28.54
CA LYS A 11 -1.68 6.54 29.39
C LYS A 11 -1.29 7.49 30.51
N GLN A 12 -0.10 7.33 31.08
CA GLN A 12 0.38 8.14 32.20
C GLN A 12 1.00 9.47 31.73
N ARG A 13 1.58 9.49 30.54
CA ARG A 13 2.45 10.57 30.06
C ARG A 13 2.11 11.00 28.63
N THR A 14 0.83 10.99 28.26
CA THR A 14 0.36 11.28 26.89
C THR A 14 1.01 12.53 26.30
N GLY A 15 1.00 13.65 27.05
CA GLY A 15 1.58 14.91 26.58
C GLY A 15 3.07 14.79 26.24
N GLN A 16 3.86 14.17 27.12
CA GLN A 16 5.30 13.97 26.89
C GLN A 16 5.57 13.06 25.69
N VAL A 17 4.75 12.02 25.49
CA VAL A 17 4.88 11.13 24.32
C VAL A 17 4.54 11.88 23.04
N LEU A 18 3.50 12.70 23.04
CA LEU A 18 3.17 13.55 21.89
C LEU A 18 4.25 14.59 21.61
N ASP A 19 4.79 15.25 22.64
CA ASP A 19 5.86 16.24 22.50
C ASP A 19 7.13 15.63 21.90
N ARG A 20 7.44 14.38 22.24
CA ARG A 20 8.55 13.64 21.63
C ARG A 20 8.31 13.43 20.13
N ALA A 21 7.11 13.03 19.73
CA ALA A 21 6.79 12.86 18.32
C ALA A 21 6.76 14.20 17.56
N VAL A 22 6.17 15.24 18.15
CA VAL A 22 5.93 16.53 17.48
C VAL A 22 7.15 17.44 17.51
N LEU A 23 7.79 17.61 18.67
CA LEU A 23 8.87 18.59 18.86
C LEU A 23 10.24 17.99 18.58
N ARG A 24 10.43 16.70 18.83
CA ARG A 24 11.71 16.01 18.61
C ARG A 24 11.74 15.20 17.32
N GLY A 25 10.60 15.09 16.63
CA GLY A 25 10.49 14.32 15.39
C GLY A 25 10.71 12.82 15.58
N GLU A 26 10.45 12.30 16.80
CA GLU A 26 10.64 10.89 17.09
C GLU A 26 9.49 10.04 16.55
N ASP A 27 9.79 9.00 15.79
CA ASP A 27 8.80 7.98 15.40
C ASP A 27 8.55 7.05 16.60
N ILE A 28 7.36 7.05 17.18
CA ILE A 28 7.06 6.29 18.41
C ILE A 28 6.18 5.10 18.10
N VAL A 29 6.57 3.91 18.56
CA VAL A 29 5.75 2.70 18.47
C VAL A 29 5.13 2.43 19.83
N ILE A 30 3.80 2.38 19.88
CA ILE A 30 3.06 2.01 21.07
C ILE A 30 2.98 0.49 21.14
N GLU A 31 3.39 -0.07 22.28
CA GLU A 31 3.35 -1.51 22.52
C GLU A 31 2.23 -1.90 23.48
N ARG A 32 1.54 -3.00 23.18
CA ARG A 32 0.53 -3.60 24.06
C ARG A 32 0.79 -5.09 24.18
N TYR A 33 1.04 -5.56 25.41
CA TYR A 33 1.38 -6.95 25.71
C TYR A 33 2.59 -7.48 24.92
N GLY A 34 3.65 -6.65 24.80
CA GLY A 34 4.88 -7.01 24.11
C GLY A 34 4.76 -7.09 22.58
N ARG A 35 3.69 -6.51 22.01
CA ARG A 35 3.48 -6.41 20.56
C ARG A 35 3.32 -4.96 20.14
N GLU A 36 3.89 -4.62 18.99
CA GLU A 36 3.65 -3.35 18.33
C GLU A 36 2.13 -3.22 18.03
N TYR A 37 1.54 -2.11 18.45
CA TYR A 37 0.09 -1.91 18.43
C TYR A 37 -0.33 -0.69 17.60
N ALA A 38 0.40 0.42 17.73
CA ALA A 38 0.14 1.65 16.98
C ALA A 38 1.42 2.47 16.83
N VAL A 39 1.41 3.46 15.95
CA VAL A 39 2.52 4.41 15.78
C VAL A 39 2.01 5.83 16.02
N VAL A 40 2.81 6.64 16.69
CA VAL A 40 2.59 8.08 16.84
C VAL A 40 3.70 8.80 16.09
N LEU A 41 3.29 9.64 15.14
CA LEU A 41 4.16 10.45 14.30
C LEU A 41 3.73 11.91 14.40
N SER A 42 4.64 12.85 14.11
CA SER A 42 4.23 14.21 13.81
C SER A 42 3.35 14.25 12.55
N ARG A 43 2.49 15.27 12.44
CA ARG A 43 1.62 15.44 11.27
C ARG A 43 2.42 15.61 9.97
N GLU A 44 3.53 16.33 10.05
CA GLU A 44 4.46 16.56 8.95
C GLU A 44 5.09 15.24 8.50
N ARG A 45 5.64 14.46 9.43
CA ARG A 45 6.24 13.16 9.13
C ARG A 45 5.23 12.19 8.51
N TYR A 46 4.00 12.19 9.02
CA TYR A 46 2.93 11.40 8.42
C TYR A 46 2.61 11.84 6.98
N GLN A 47 2.62 13.16 6.70
CA GLN A 47 2.40 13.66 5.35
C GLN A 47 3.52 13.25 4.40
N GLU A 48 4.78 13.35 4.81
CA GLU A 48 5.92 12.90 4.00
C GLU A 48 5.79 11.43 3.60
N LEU A 49 5.35 10.58 4.52
CA LEU A 49 5.13 9.15 4.23
C LEU A 49 3.98 8.93 3.26
N LEU A 50 2.90 9.70 3.38
CA LEU A 50 1.79 9.64 2.43
C LEU A 50 2.22 10.10 1.03
N ASP A 51 2.98 11.18 0.95
CA ASP A 51 3.45 11.73 -0.32
C ASP A 51 4.45 10.78 -1.00
N ALA A 52 5.39 10.20 -0.22
CA ALA A 52 6.31 9.19 -0.72
C ALA A 52 5.59 7.92 -1.18
N SER A 53 4.54 7.50 -0.49
CA SER A 53 3.69 6.37 -0.89
C SER A 53 3.01 6.63 -2.24
N GLN A 54 2.41 7.82 -2.40
CA GLN A 54 1.78 8.23 -3.65
C GLN A 54 2.79 8.34 -4.80
N ALA A 55 3.98 8.88 -4.54
CA ALA A 55 5.05 8.96 -5.52
C ALA A 55 5.46 7.57 -6.03
N ARG A 56 5.61 6.58 -5.13
CA ARG A 56 5.91 5.19 -5.52
C ARG A 56 4.82 4.55 -6.38
N VAL A 57 3.55 4.81 -6.07
CA VAL A 57 2.43 4.34 -6.90
C VAL A 57 2.51 4.94 -8.30
N ARG A 58 2.79 6.25 -8.38
CA ARG A 58 2.97 6.95 -9.66
C ARG A 58 4.17 6.42 -10.45
N GLU A 59 5.30 6.19 -9.81
CA GLU A 59 6.50 5.61 -10.44
C GLU A 59 6.21 4.22 -11.00
N ARG A 60 5.55 3.35 -10.22
CA ARG A 60 5.14 2.01 -10.68
C ARG A 60 4.21 2.08 -11.88
N PHE A 61 3.27 3.02 -11.88
CA PHE A 61 2.36 3.24 -12.99
C PHE A 61 3.10 3.68 -14.25
N LEU A 62 4.02 4.66 -14.15
CA LEU A 62 4.83 5.11 -15.27
C LEU A 62 5.73 4.00 -15.82
N ALA A 63 6.34 3.20 -14.94
CA ALA A 63 7.14 2.05 -15.34
C ALA A 63 6.30 0.99 -16.08
N ALA A 64 5.07 0.72 -15.61
CA ALA A 64 4.15 -0.18 -16.28
C ALA A 64 3.72 0.35 -17.65
N GLN A 65 3.43 1.65 -17.77
CA GLN A 65 3.12 2.28 -19.06
C GLN A 65 4.29 2.17 -20.04
N GLN A 66 5.52 2.43 -19.58
CA GLN A 66 6.71 2.29 -20.42
C GLN A 66 6.92 0.85 -20.87
N ALA A 67 6.75 -0.13 -19.97
CA ALA A 67 6.86 -1.55 -20.30
C ALA A 67 5.82 -1.98 -21.36
N VAL A 68 4.56 -1.53 -21.21
CA VAL A 68 3.52 -1.77 -22.21
C VAL A 68 3.89 -1.12 -23.54
N HIS A 69 4.30 0.15 -23.52
CA HIS A 69 4.68 0.87 -24.73
C HIS A 69 5.83 0.19 -25.48
N GLN A 70 6.88 -0.24 -24.78
CA GLN A 70 7.99 -0.99 -25.37
C GLN A 70 7.53 -2.35 -25.93
N ALA A 71 6.70 -3.09 -25.19
CA ALA A 71 6.19 -4.39 -25.64
C ALA A 71 5.31 -4.27 -26.90
N THR A 72 4.65 -3.14 -27.08
CA THR A 72 3.75 -2.89 -28.21
C THR A 72 4.34 -1.97 -29.28
N GLU A 73 5.62 -1.58 -29.17
CA GLU A 73 6.24 -0.55 -30.01
C GLU A 73 6.18 -0.89 -31.51
N ASN A 74 6.24 -2.20 -31.83
CA ASN A 74 6.22 -2.71 -33.20
C ASN A 74 4.88 -3.35 -33.60
N MET A 75 3.83 -3.21 -32.76
CA MET A 75 2.50 -3.74 -33.03
C MET A 75 1.59 -2.63 -33.56
N ASP A 76 0.71 -2.97 -34.50
CA ASP A 76 -0.32 -2.03 -34.91
C ASP A 76 -1.47 -1.95 -33.89
N ALA A 77 -2.27 -0.89 -33.98
CA ALA A 77 -3.34 -0.64 -33.01
C ALA A 77 -4.44 -1.72 -33.02
N GLU A 78 -4.69 -2.37 -34.15
CA GLU A 78 -5.69 -3.45 -34.27
C GLU A 78 -5.19 -4.76 -33.64
N GLU A 79 -3.90 -5.04 -33.76
CA GLU A 79 -3.24 -6.17 -33.12
C GLU A 79 -3.22 -6.02 -31.59
N ILE A 80 -2.90 -4.82 -31.09
CA ILE A 80 -2.97 -4.51 -29.66
C ILE A 80 -4.41 -4.67 -29.14
N ALA A 81 -5.40 -4.15 -29.86
CA ALA A 81 -6.81 -4.22 -29.47
C ALA A 81 -7.29 -5.68 -29.37
N ARG A 82 -6.94 -6.52 -30.35
CA ARG A 82 -7.26 -7.96 -30.34
C ARG A 82 -6.63 -8.69 -29.16
N LEU A 83 -5.35 -8.42 -28.87
CA LEU A 83 -4.64 -9.05 -27.76
C LEU A 83 -5.27 -8.67 -26.40
N VAL A 84 -5.64 -7.40 -26.22
CA VAL A 84 -6.33 -6.93 -25.00
C VAL A 84 -7.69 -7.60 -24.85
N GLU A 85 -8.47 -7.66 -25.92
CA GLU A 85 -9.79 -8.29 -25.91
C GLU A 85 -9.72 -9.77 -25.55
N GLU A 86 -8.77 -10.51 -26.14
CA GLU A 86 -8.53 -11.91 -25.84
C GLU A 86 -8.22 -12.13 -24.35
N LYS A 87 -7.29 -11.36 -23.78
CA LYS A 87 -6.90 -11.50 -22.37
C LYS A 87 -7.98 -11.06 -21.39
N VAL A 88 -8.80 -10.06 -21.75
CA VAL A 88 -9.96 -9.68 -20.93
C VAL A 88 -11.02 -10.79 -20.92
N GLN A 89 -11.27 -11.43 -22.06
CA GLN A 89 -12.22 -12.55 -22.15
C GLN A 89 -11.72 -13.78 -21.40
N GLU A 90 -10.44 -14.11 -21.52
CA GLU A 90 -9.79 -15.19 -20.76
C GLU A 90 -9.93 -14.97 -19.24
N SER A 91 -9.57 -13.78 -18.74
CA SER A 91 -9.68 -13.46 -17.31
C SER A 91 -11.13 -13.48 -16.79
N ARG A 92 -12.11 -13.07 -17.61
CA ARG A 92 -13.54 -13.15 -17.25
C ARG A 92 -14.03 -14.60 -17.16
N ARG A 93 -13.59 -15.47 -18.08
CA ARG A 93 -13.92 -16.89 -18.06
C ARG A 93 -13.32 -17.61 -16.85
N GLU A 94 -12.08 -17.28 -16.47
CA GLU A 94 -11.44 -17.80 -15.26
C GLU A 94 -12.21 -17.42 -13.99
N ARG A 95 -12.62 -16.15 -13.88
CA ARG A 95 -13.43 -15.68 -12.74
C ARG A 95 -14.82 -16.30 -12.69
N ALA A 96 -15.44 -16.57 -13.84
CA ALA A 96 -16.71 -17.28 -13.91
C ALA A 96 -16.57 -18.78 -13.59
N GLY A 97 -15.45 -19.41 -13.97
CA GLY A 97 -15.15 -20.82 -13.69
C GLY A 97 -14.81 -21.12 -12.23
N LEU A 98 -14.33 -20.13 -11.47
CA LEU A 98 -14.10 -20.25 -10.03
C LEU A 98 -15.38 -20.10 -9.17
N GLY A 99 -16.55 -19.96 -9.79
CA GLY A 99 -17.85 -19.78 -9.13
C GLY A 99 -18.69 -21.06 -8.93
N GLN A 100 -18.22 -22.24 -9.35
CA GLN A 100 -18.98 -23.49 -9.21
C GLN A 100 -18.12 -24.66 -8.71
N ALA A 101 -18.17 -24.89 -7.38
CA ALA A 101 -18.43 -26.18 -6.70
C ALA A 101 -17.92 -26.17 -5.23
N PRO A 102 -18.54 -26.87 -4.26
CA PRO A 102 -19.89 -27.46 -4.25
C PRO A 102 -20.70 -27.10 -2.98
N GLY A 103 -22.01 -26.90 -3.14
CA GLY A 103 -22.99 -27.11 -2.07
C GLY A 103 -23.70 -28.42 -2.35
N GLU A 104 -23.06 -29.54 -2.04
CA GLU A 104 -23.72 -30.85 -1.97
C GLU A 104 -24.22 -31.08 -0.55
N VAL A 105 -25.56 -31.20 -0.47
CA VAL A 105 -26.43 -31.95 0.47
C VAL A 105 -26.20 -31.81 1.97
#